data_AF-A0AAW5QQ16-F1
#
_entry.id   AF-A0AAW5QQ16-F1
#
_cell.length_a   1.000
_cell.length_b   1.000
_cell.length_c   1.000
_cell.angle_alpha   90.00
_cell.angle_beta   90.00
_cell.angle_gamma   90.00
#
_symmetry.space_group_name_H-M   'P 1'
#
loop_
_entity.id
_entity.type
_entity.pdbx_description
1 polymer ?
#
loop_
_entity_poly.entity_id
_entity_poly.type
_entity_poly.pdbx_seq_one_letter_code
_entity_poly.pdbx_strand_id
1 'polypeptide(L)' 'MLIRRERPADVRATADVHRAAFAPFTPEAREPVEPGLVASLRASDAWQPP' A
#
# COMPACT_ATOMS: atom_id res chain seq x y z
N MET A 1 -3.25 9.06 18.24
CA MET A 1 -2.67 8.49 17.00
C MET A 1 -1.59 7.49 17.41
N LEU A 2 -1.68 6.23 16.96
CA LEU A 2 -0.69 5.20 17.24
C LEU A 2 0.08 4.88 15.96
N ILE A 3 1.40 5.04 15.97
CA ILE A 3 2.29 4.63 14.89
C ILE A 3 2.94 3.32 15.29
N ARG A 4 2.85 2.29 14.44
CA ARG A 4 3.38 0.95 14.68
C ARG A 4 3.78 0.28 13.36
N ARG A 5 4.52 -0.83 13.44
CA ARG A 5 4.77 -1.70 12.28
C ARG A 5 3.45 -2.30 11.75
N GLU A 6 3.42 -2.55 10.45
CA GLU A 6 2.30 -3.19 9.77
C GLU A 6 2.10 -4.63 10.25
N ARG A 7 0.86 -5.08 10.37
CA ARG A 7 0.46 -6.47 10.61
C ARG A 7 -0.27 -7.00 9.38
N PRO A 8 -0.35 -8.34 9.18
CA PRO A 8 -1.08 -8.92 8.05
C PRO A 8 -2.53 -8.43 7.89
N ALA A 9 -3.20 -8.12 9.01
CA ALA A 9 -4.57 -7.60 9.00
C ALA A 9 -4.70 -6.18 8.42
N ASP A 10 -3.61 -5.40 8.37
CA ASP A 10 -3.62 -4.02 7.90
C ASP A 10 -3.50 -3.92 6.37
N VAL A 11 -3.06 -4.97 5.69
CA VAL A 11 -2.67 -4.94 4.26
C VAL A 11 -3.74 -4.33 3.37
N ARG A 12 -5.01 -4.71 3.57
CA ARG A 12 -6.14 -4.16 2.81
C ARG A 12 -6.34 -2.67 3.08
N ALA A 13 -6.34 -2.28 4.36
CA ALA A 13 -6.52 -0.89 4.75
C ALA A 13 -5.37 0.01 4.23
N THR A 14 -4.14 -0.47 4.30
CA THR A 14 -2.97 0.21 3.70
C THR A 14 -3.16 0.39 2.19
N ALA A 15 -3.57 -0.65 1.47
CA ALA A 15 -3.81 -0.56 0.03
C ALA A 15 -4.90 0.46 -0.31
N ASP A 16 -5.98 0.53 0.47
CA ASP A 16 -7.06 1.51 0.29
C ASP A 16 -6.57 2.95 0.52
N VAL A 17 -5.71 3.17 1.52
CA VAL A 17 -5.07 4.48 1.74
C VAL A 17 -4.21 4.89 0.56
N HIS A 18 -3.39 3.99 0.01
CA HIS A 18 -2.60 4.28 -1.19
C HIS A 18 -3.50 4.58 -2.39
N ARG A 19 -4.54 3.78 -2.61
CA ARG A 19 -5.49 4.00 -3.71
C ARG A 19 -6.16 5.38 -3.60
N ALA A 20 -6.63 5.76 -2.42
CA ALA A 20 -7.23 7.07 -2.18
C ALA A 20 -6.24 8.23 -2.33
N ALA A 21 -5.01 8.07 -1.83
CA ALA A 21 -3.98 9.11 -1.87
C ALA A 21 -3.50 9.42 -3.30
N PHE A 22 -3.41 8.39 -4.15
CA PHE A 22 -2.86 8.52 -5.50
C PHE A 22 -3.92 8.62 -6.61
N ALA A 23 -5.21 8.40 -6.29
CA ALA A 23 -6.31 8.59 -7.23
C ALA A 23 -6.30 9.94 -7.97
N PRO A 24 -6.03 11.11 -7.32
CA PRO A 24 -6.02 12.40 -8.01
C PRO A 24 -4.91 12.57 -9.07
N PHE A 25 -3.87 11.74 -9.00
CA PHE A 25 -2.71 11.78 -9.91
C PHE A 25 -2.73 10.65 -10.94
N THR A 26 -3.70 9.74 -10.82
CA THR A 26 -3.85 8.59 -11.71
C THR A 26 -4.85 8.94 -12.81
N PRO A 27 -4.56 8.61 -14.09
CA PRO A 27 -5.52 8.81 -15.16
C PRO A 27 -6.88 8.16 -14.84
N GLU A 28 -7.97 8.79 -15.27
CA GLU A 28 -9.31 8.26 -15.07
C GLU A 28 -9.44 6.81 -15.55
N ALA A 29 -10.23 6.02 -14.82
CA ALA A 29 -10.44 4.59 -15.05
C ALA A 29 -9.17 3.70 -14.98
N ARG A 30 -8.08 4.19 -14.39
CA ARG A 30 -6.91 3.37 -14.04
C ARG A 30 -6.75 3.23 -12.53
N GLU A 31 -6.21 2.07 -12.15
CA GLU A 31 -5.80 1.78 -10.78
C GLU A 31 -4.42 2.43 -10.51
N PRO A 32 -4.23 3.14 -9.39
CA PRO A 32 -2.92 3.62 -8.98
C PRO A 32 -1.91 2.46 -8.87
N VAL A 33 -0.65 2.69 -9.21
CA VAL A 33 0.37 1.62 -9.22
C VAL A 33 0.90 1.30 -7.82
N GLU A 34 0.72 2.22 -6.87
CA GLU A 34 1.30 2.19 -5.54
C GLU A 34 0.86 1.00 -4.68
N PRO A 35 -0.42 0.59 -4.65
CA PRO A 35 -0.81 -0.65 -3.98
C PRO A 35 -0.04 -1.87 -4.50
N GLY A 36 0.22 -1.95 -5.82
CA GLY A 36 0.99 -3.01 -6.44
C GLY A 36 2.49 -2.94 -6.09
N LEU A 37 3.06 -1.75 -6.05
CA LEU A 37 4.45 -1.54 -5.63
C LEU A 37 4.67 -1.94 -4.17
N VAL A 38 3.75 -1.55 -3.28
CA VAL A 38 3.79 -1.94 -1.86
C VAL A 38 3.62 -3.45 -1.69
N ALA A 39 2.72 -4.07 -2.45
CA ALA A 39 2.58 -5.54 -2.46
C ALA A 39 3.88 -6.24 -2.91
N SER A 40 4.54 -5.72 -3.95
CA SER A 40 5.80 -6.26 -4.46
C SER A 40 6.93 -6.09 -3.46
N LEU A 41 7.02 -4.92 -2.81
CA LEU A 41 8.01 -4.68 -1.76
C LEU A 41 7.80 -5.65 -0.60
N ARG A 42 6.56 -5.86 -0.14
CA ARG A 42 6.21 -6.79 0.94
C ARG A 42 6.59 -8.25 0.63
N ALA A 43 6.54 -8.63 -0.64
CA ALA A 43 6.93 -9.98 -1.09
C ALA A 43 8.45 -10.14 -1.24
N SER A 44 9.23 -9.07 -1.11
CA SER A 44 10.69 -9.08 -1.23
C SER A 44 11.38 -9.16 0.13
N ASP A 45 12.65 -9.55 0.12
CA ASP A 45 13.50 -9.59 1.32
C ASP A 45 13.84 -8.18 1.86
N ALA A 46 13.52 -7.12 1.10
CA ALA A 46 13.72 -5.74 1.53
C ALA A 46 12.59 -5.25 2.45
N TRP A 47 11.45 -5.94 2.50
CA TRP A 47 10.43 -5.63 3.49
C TRP A 47 10.94 -6.06 4.85
N GLN A 48 11.06 -5.12 5.79
CA GLN A 48 11.33 -5.46 7.18
C GLN A 48 10.06 -6.06 7.77
N PRO A 49 9.97 -7.40 7.90
CA PRO A 49 8.80 -8.04 8.49
C PRO A 49 8.78 -7.71 10.00
N PRO A 50 7.66 -7.95 10.69
CA PRO A 50 7.53 -7.68 12.12
C PRO A 50 8.60 -8.36 12.98
#